data_AF-A0A7X1YFU5-F1
#
_entry.id   AF-A0A7X1YFU5-F1
#
_cell.length_a   1.000
_cell.length_b   1.000
_cell.length_c   1.000
_cell.angle_alpha   90.00
_cell.angle_beta   90.00
_cell.angle_gamma   90.00
#
_symmetry.space_group_name_H-M   'P 1'
#
loop_
_entity.id
_entity.type
_entity.pdbx_description
1 polymer ?
#
loop_
_entity_poly.entity_id
_entity_poly.type
_entity_poly.pdbx_seq_one_letter_code
_entity_poly.pdbx_strand_id
1 'polypeptide(L)' 'MQAVRWTDEATTDLVEIIDYIEQRNPLAAEALHAVILRTVEGLPSAPYLFRAGRVIGTRE' A
#
# COMPACT_ATOMS: atom_id res chain seq x y z
N MET A 1 16.96 -5.61 10.23
CA MET A 1 15.52 -5.36 9.97
C MET A 1 15.39 -5.06 8.49
N GLN A 2 14.55 -5.78 7.75
CA GLN A 2 14.43 -5.58 6.29
C GLN A 2 13.53 -4.38 6.02
N ALA A 3 13.93 -3.48 5.12
CA ALA A 3 13.09 -2.34 4.75
C ALA A 3 12.21 -2.71 3.55
N VAL A 4 10.95 -2.25 3.56
CA VAL A 4 10.10 -2.34 2.36
C VAL A 4 10.62 -1.36 1.33
N ARG A 5 10.71 -1.80 0.07
CA ARG A 5 11.03 -0.93 -1.07
C ARG A 5 9.80 -0.82 -1.93
N TRP A 6 9.41 0.42 -2.21
CA TRP A 6 8.39 0.74 -3.19
C TRP A 6 9.04 0.85 -4.57
N THR A 7 8.34 0.37 -5.59
CA THR A 7 8.70 0.68 -6.97
C THR A 7 8.21 2.09 -7.31
N ASP A 8 8.75 2.68 -8.37
CA ASP A 8 8.27 3.97 -8.88
C ASP A 8 6.79 3.88 -9.26
N GLU A 9 6.38 2.81 -9.94
CA GLU A 9 4.99 2.51 -10.29
C GLU A 9 4.08 2.46 -9.06
N ALA A 10 4.45 1.73 -8.01
CA ALA A 10 3.64 1.63 -6.80
C ALA A 10 3.53 2.97 -6.04
N THR A 11 4.55 3.81 -6.15
CA THR A 11 4.53 5.15 -5.56
C THR A 11 3.60 6.08 -6.33
N THR A 12 3.67 6.05 -7.67
CA THR A 12 2.75 6.78 -8.56
C THR A 12 1.31 6.34 -8.33
N ASP A 13 1.04 5.03 -8.30
CA ASP A 13 -0.30 4.50 -8.07
C ASP A 13 -0.88 4.98 -6.74
N LEU A 14 -0.08 4.98 -5.66
CA LEU A 14 -0.53 5.47 -4.36
C LEU A 14 -0.95 6.93 -4.43
N VAL A 15 -0.13 7.79 -5.06
CA VAL A 15 -0.44 9.21 -5.23
C VAL A 15 -1.73 9.39 -6.04
N GLU A 16 -1.85 8.72 -7.19
CA GLU A 16 -3.02 8.85 -8.06
C GLU A 16 -4.32 8.40 -7.37
N ILE A 17 -4.28 7.31 -6.60
CA ILE A 17 -5.43 6.81 -5.85
C ILE A 17 -5.86 7.82 -4.77
N ILE A 18 -4.91 8.36 -4.01
CA ILE A 18 -5.21 9.30 -2.93
C ILE A 18 -5.73 10.62 -3.51
N ASP A 19 -5.07 11.17 -4.54
CA ASP A 19 -5.47 12.39 -5.22
C ASP A 19 -6.88 12.27 -5.83
N TYR A 20 -7.23 11.11 -6.38
CA TYR A 20 -8.57 10.85 -6.91
C TYR A 20 -9.65 10.88 -5.81
N ILE A 21 -9.38 10.25 -4.67
CA ILE A 21 -10.33 10.17 -3.55
C ILE A 21 -10.46 11.55 -2.89
N GLU A 22 -9.36 12.27 -2.73
CA GLU A 22 -9.30 13.58 -2.08
C GLU A 22 -10.24 14.59 -2.75
N GLN A 23 -10.34 14.56 -4.07
CA GLN A 23 -11.26 15.42 -4.84
C GLN A 23 -12.72 15.33 -4.41
N ARG A 24 -13.13 14.21 -3.78
CA ARG A 24 -14.50 14.00 -3.29
C ARG A 24 -14.59 13.93 -1.77
N ASN A 25 -13.58 13.36 -1.12
CA ASN A 25 -13.57 13.15 0.32
C ASN A 25 -12.13 13.12 0.87
N PRO A 26 -11.60 14.28 1.31
CA PRO A 26 -10.25 14.38 1.85
C PRO A 26 -10.01 13.47 3.07
N LEU A 27 -11.01 13.36 3.96
CA LEU A 27 -10.91 12.51 5.15
C LEU A 27 -10.79 11.02 4.79
N ALA A 28 -11.49 10.58 3.75
CA ALA A 28 -11.36 9.20 3.26
C ALA A 28 -10.00 8.95 2.61
N ALA A 29 -9.45 9.93 1.90
CA ALA A 29 -8.11 9.85 1.30
C ALA A 29 -7.04 9.71 2.39
N GLU A 30 -7.07 10.58 3.40
CA GLU A 30 -6.16 10.52 4.54
C GLU A 30 -6.25 9.17 5.29
N ALA A 31 -7.48 8.72 5.56
CA ALA A 31 -7.71 7.44 6.23
C ALA A 31 -7.15 6.25 5.44
N LEU A 32 -7.37 6.22 4.11
CA LEU A 32 -6.85 5.15 3.26
C LEU A 32 -5.31 5.17 3.22
N HIS A 33 -4.71 6.35 3.06
CA HIS A 33 -3.26 6.52 3.05
C HIS A 33 -2.62 6.00 4.35
N ALA A 34 -3.19 6.37 5.51
CA ALA A 34 -2.72 5.90 6.80
C ALA A 34 -2.83 4.37 6.97
N VAL A 35 -3.93 3.77 6.51
CA VAL A 35 -4.11 2.31 6.55
C VAL A 35 -3.07 1.58 5.70
N ILE A 36 -2.78 2.09 4.50
CA ILE A 36 -1.77 1.50 3.60
C ILE A 36 -0.39 1.56 4.24
N LEU A 37 0.04 2.74 4.73
CA LEU A 37 1.36 2.90 5.35
C LEU A 37 1.54 2.00 6.57
N ARG A 38 0.55 1.98 7.48
CA ARG A 38 0.59 1.12 8.67
C ARG A 38 0.68 -0.37 8.31
N THR A 39 0.00 -0.80 7.25
CA THR A 39 0.06 -2.19 6.78
C THR A 39 1.45 -2.52 6.25
N VAL A 40 2.03 -1.61 5.46
CA VAL A 40 3.36 -1.76 4.85
C VAL A 40 4.47 -1.79 5.90
N GLU A 41 4.39 -0.94 6.93
CA GLU A 41 5.33 -0.93 8.06
C GLU A 41 5.39 -2.26 8.82
N GLY A 42 4.29 -3.03 8.82
CA GLY A 42 4.22 -4.35 9.44
C GLY A 42 4.87 -5.47 8.63
N LEU A 43 4.99 -5.32 7.31
CA LEU A 43 5.46 -6.38 6.39
C LEU A 43 6.83 -6.97 6.74
N PRO A 44 7.85 -6.20 7.16
CA PRO A 44 9.15 -6.76 7.53
C PRO A 44 9.10 -7.81 8.63
N SER A 45 8.10 -7.72 9.53
CA SER A 45 7.95 -8.67 10.64
C SER A 45 7.36 -10.01 10.21
N ALA A 46 6.56 -10.01 9.13
CA ALA A 46 5.92 -11.20 8.57
C ALA A 46 5.73 -11.06 7.05
N PRO A 47 6.79 -11.19 6.23
CA PRO A 47 6.71 -10.98 4.77
C PRO A 47 5.75 -11.92 4.04
N TYR A 48 5.36 -13.02 4.70
CA TYR A 48 4.49 -14.06 4.17
C TYR A 48 3.10 -14.10 4.83
N LEU A 49 2.71 -13.02 5.54
CA LEU A 49 1.43 -12.89 6.25
C LEU A 49 0.22 -13.07 5.32
N PHE A 50 0.30 -12.50 4.12
CA PHE A 50 -0.77 -12.44 3.14
C PHE A 50 -0.79 -13.65 2.22
N ARG A 51 -1.94 -14.02 1.65
CA ARG A 51 -2.04 -15.22 0.80
C ARG A 51 -1.28 -15.01 -0.51
N ALA A 52 -0.96 -16.09 -1.21
CA ALA A 52 -0.41 -15.98 -2.57
C ALA A 52 -1.42 -15.24 -3.47
N GLY A 53 -0.92 -14.29 -4.26
CA GLY A 53 -1.74 -13.48 -5.15
C GLY A 53 -2.11 -14.22 -6.43
N ARG A 54 -3.06 -13.65 -7.18
CA ARG A 54 -3.45 -14.18 -8.50
C ARG A 54 -2.33 -14.11 -9.53
N VAL A 55 -1.36 -13.21 -9.37
CA VAL A 55 -0.16 -13.11 -10.21
C VAL A 55 0.96 -13.89 -9.53
N ILE A 56 1.64 -14.74 -10.31
CA ILE A 56 2.76 -15.55 -9.79
C ILE A 56 3.82 -14.63 -9.20
N GLY A 57 4.21 -14.88 -7.95
CA GLY A 57 5.20 -14.08 -7.24
C GLY A 57 4.65 -12.92 -6.41
N THR A 58 3.34 -12.67 -6.41
CA THR A 58 2.71 -11.62 -5.60
C THR A 58 1.94 -12.18 -4.40
N ARG A 59 1.46 -11.28 -3.52
CA ARG A 59 0.60 -11.59 -2.36
C ARG A 59 -0.62 -10.68 -2.32
N GLU A 60 -1.71 -11.19 -1.75
CA GLU A 60 -3.03 -10.53 -1.61
C GLU A 60 -3.54 -10.51 -0.17
#